data_AF-A0A251T250-F1
#
_entry.id   AF-A0A251T250-F1
#
_cell.length_a   1.000
_cell.length_b   1.000
_cell.length_c   1.000
_cell.angle_alpha   90.00
_cell.angle_beta   90.00
_cell.angle_gamma   90.00
#
_symmetry.space_group_name_H-M   'P 1'
#
loop_
_entity.id
_entity.type
_entity.pdbx_description
1 polymer ?
#
loop_
_entity_poly.entity_id
_entity_poly.type
_entity_poly.pdbx_seq_one_letter_code
_entity_poly.pdbx_strand_id
1 'polypeptide(L)'
;MILGEIYGVNKTDDHEKKDFIPKDIRLRATFFFNLRATTRIDTLVDSMKSGTLGRWGNQIGYVLLPLAMGFRSNPLDYVKEAKAVIDQKKVSLEPLFTYFVVELVLKLFGIKAVGKLNHRVFFNTTLWFSNVPGPQQEVTFYGHDATYIAPSCYGQPNALMIHIVSYIDKVTFVISADEETIPDPHRLGDDLEKSLQQIKASAKAKES
;
A
#
# COMPACT_ATOMS: atom_id res chain seq x y z
N MET A 1 -27.92 -22.08 1.24
CA MET A 1 -28.70 -22.36 2.47
C MET A 1 -27.75 -22.54 3.64
N ILE A 2 -27.09 -21.46 4.09
CA ILE A 2 -26.45 -21.35 5.41
C ILE A 2 -26.48 -19.85 5.72
N LEU A 3 -27.60 -19.36 6.23
CA LEU A 3 -27.79 -17.95 6.57
C LEU A 3 -28.67 -17.80 7.82
N GLY A 4 -28.53 -18.74 8.77
CA GLY A 4 -29.54 -18.98 9.81
C GLY A 4 -29.07 -19.09 11.25
N GLU A 5 -27.80 -18.82 11.60
CA GLU A 5 -27.33 -18.99 12.98
C GLU A 5 -26.33 -17.92 13.45
N ILE A 6 -26.65 -16.63 13.27
CA ILE A 6 -25.97 -15.57 14.04
C ILE A 6 -27.01 -14.60 14.59
N TYR A 7 -27.97 -15.11 15.36
CA TYR A 7 -28.77 -14.28 16.27
C TYR A 7 -28.87 -14.98 17.62
N GLY A 8 -28.08 -14.48 18.57
CA GLY A 8 -28.32 -14.68 20.00
C GLY A 8 -27.15 -15.26 20.77
N VAL A 9 -26.25 -14.41 21.26
CA VAL A 9 -25.64 -14.61 22.59
C VAL A 9 -25.42 -13.23 23.22
N ASN A 10 -26.09 -12.99 24.34
CA ASN A 10 -25.89 -11.85 25.22
C ASN A 10 -24.58 -12.02 26.01
N LYS A 11 -23.87 -10.89 26.13
CA LYS A 11 -22.94 -10.41 27.16
C LYS A 11 -22.46 -11.37 28.27
N THR A 12 -21.15 -11.26 28.49
CA THR A 12 -20.26 -11.73 29.58
C THR A 12 -19.61 -13.08 29.36
N ASP A 13 -18.43 -13.07 28.74
CA ASP A 13 -17.31 -13.84 29.25
C ASP A 13 -15.99 -13.30 28.68
N ASP A 14 -14.98 -13.38 29.54
CA ASP A 14 -13.58 -13.02 29.31
C ASP A 14 -13.03 -13.89 28.17
N HIS A 15 -13.12 -13.39 26.94
CA HIS A 15 -12.64 -14.12 25.78
C HIS A 15 -11.11 -14.10 25.76
N GLU A 16 -10.52 -15.20 26.24
CA GLU A 16 -9.25 -15.70 25.74
C GLU A 16 -9.19 -15.43 24.22
N LYS A 17 -8.22 -14.63 23.79
CA LYS A 17 -7.99 -14.28 22.39
C LYS A 17 -7.64 -15.55 21.61
N LYS A 18 -8.65 -16.31 21.21
CA LYS A 18 -8.50 -17.45 20.31
C LYS A 18 -8.15 -16.88 18.94
N ASP A 19 -7.06 -17.37 18.36
CA ASP A 19 -6.60 -16.97 17.04
C ASP A 19 -7.66 -17.37 16.00
N PHE A 20 -8.53 -16.43 15.60
CA PHE A 20 -9.55 -16.63 14.58
C PHE A 20 -8.98 -16.70 13.15
N ILE A 21 -7.66 -16.56 12.99
CA ILE A 21 -6.99 -16.55 11.69
C ILE A 21 -6.77 -18.02 11.25
N PRO A 22 -7.33 -18.44 10.10
CA PRO A 22 -7.08 -19.78 9.58
C PRO A 22 -5.58 -20.02 9.43
N LYS A 23 -5.07 -21.14 9.95
CA LYS A 23 -3.63 -21.45 9.98
C LYS A 23 -2.95 -21.42 8.60
N ASP A 24 -3.73 -21.64 7.53
CA ASP A 24 -3.26 -21.70 6.14
C ASP A 24 -3.66 -20.48 5.29
N ILE A 25 -4.08 -19.37 5.90
CA ILE A 25 -4.42 -18.17 5.13
C ILE A 25 -3.17 -17.61 4.45
N ARG A 26 -3.22 -17.48 3.12
CA ARG A 26 -2.12 -16.96 2.30
C ARG A 26 -2.44 -15.56 1.85
N LEU A 27 -2.05 -14.57 2.64
CA LEU A 27 -2.13 -13.19 2.22
C LEU A 27 -0.83 -12.75 1.56
N ARG A 28 -0.94 -12.17 0.37
CA ARG A 28 0.20 -11.59 -0.35
C ARG A 28 -0.11 -10.15 -0.70
N ALA A 29 0.79 -9.25 -0.38
CA ALA A 29 0.72 -7.87 -0.83
C ALA A 29 1.74 -7.60 -1.91
N THR A 30 1.32 -6.85 -2.92
CA THR A 30 2.23 -6.24 -3.87
C THR A 30 2.65 -4.88 -3.32
N PHE A 31 3.95 -4.66 -3.14
CA PHE A 31 4.51 -3.38 -2.69
C PHE A 31 5.26 -2.72 -3.83
N PHE A 32 4.96 -1.44 -4.07
CA PHE A 32 5.63 -0.66 -5.09
C PHE A 32 6.81 0.15 -4.57
N PHE A 33 7.84 0.23 -5.41
CA PHE A 33 9.07 0.97 -5.15
C PHE A 33 9.27 1.96 -6.28
N ASN A 34 9.42 3.23 -5.90
CA ASN A 34 9.86 4.25 -6.83
C ASN A 34 11.36 4.03 -7.10
N LEU A 35 11.70 3.75 -8.36
CA LEU A 35 13.07 3.50 -8.81
C LEU A 35 13.77 4.77 -9.30
N ARG A 36 13.07 5.90 -9.34
CA ARG A 36 13.70 7.18 -9.64
C ARG A 36 14.74 7.46 -8.56
N ALA A 37 15.97 7.76 -8.98
CA ALA A 37 16.90 8.48 -8.12
C ALA A 37 16.16 9.73 -7.63
N THR A 38 16.23 10.02 -6.32
CA THR A 38 15.54 11.13 -5.64
C THR A 38 15.69 12.41 -6.45
N THR A 39 14.74 12.64 -7.34
CA THR A 39 14.74 13.75 -8.28
C THR A 39 14.00 14.84 -7.53
N ARG A 40 14.74 15.84 -7.04
CA ARG A 40 14.13 17.01 -6.40
C ARG A 40 13.15 17.62 -7.40
N ILE A 41 12.02 18.11 -6.91
CA ILE A 41 11.04 18.83 -7.76
C ILE A 41 11.75 19.93 -8.57
N ASP A 42 12.74 20.58 -7.96
CA ASP A 42 13.64 21.56 -8.58
C ASP A 42 14.27 21.05 -9.89
N THR A 43 14.85 19.83 -9.87
CA THR A 43 15.46 19.21 -11.06
C THR A 43 14.43 18.86 -12.15
N LEU A 44 13.18 18.61 -11.77
CA LEU A 44 12.07 18.38 -12.71
C LEU A 44 11.64 19.68 -13.38
N VAL A 45 11.49 20.76 -12.62
CA VAL A 45 11.15 22.10 -13.14
C VAL A 45 12.23 22.58 -14.11
N ASP A 46 13.50 22.39 -13.76
CA ASP A 46 14.62 22.78 -14.62
C ASP A 46 14.66 21.95 -15.91
N SER A 47 14.42 20.63 -15.81
CA SER A 47 14.34 19.75 -16.99
C SER A 47 13.14 20.05 -17.89
N MET A 48 12.02 20.52 -17.32
CA MET A 48 10.86 21.01 -18.07
C MET A 48 11.18 22.29 -18.82
N LYS A 49 11.89 23.23 -18.19
CA LYS A 49 12.33 24.49 -18.81
C LYS A 49 13.35 24.27 -19.93
N SER A 50 14.23 23.28 -19.80
CA SER A 50 15.28 22.99 -20.79
C SER A 50 14.81 22.12 -21.96
N GLY A 51 13.57 21.62 -21.95
CA GLY A 51 13.03 20.77 -23.02
C GLY A 51 13.69 19.38 -23.14
N THR A 52 14.62 19.02 -22.25
CA THR A 52 15.37 17.75 -22.27
C THR A 52 14.59 16.60 -21.59
N LEU A 53 13.29 16.54 -21.83
CA LEU A 53 12.31 15.69 -21.13
C LEU A 53 12.41 14.17 -21.44
N GLY A 54 13.56 13.68 -21.92
CA GLY A 54 13.72 12.34 -22.49
C GLY A 54 13.58 11.16 -21.51
N ARG A 55 13.44 11.41 -20.20
CA ARG A 55 13.20 10.38 -19.16
C ARG A 55 12.00 10.71 -18.26
N TRP A 56 11.03 11.46 -18.77
CA TRP A 56 9.78 11.70 -18.04
C TRP A 56 8.91 10.44 -18.05
N GLY A 57 8.73 9.83 -16.88
CA GLY A 57 7.93 8.63 -16.72
C GLY A 57 8.00 8.07 -15.31
N ASN A 58 7.00 7.30 -14.93
CA ASN A 58 6.96 6.64 -13.64
C ASN A 58 7.83 5.38 -13.69
N GLN A 59 9.01 5.43 -13.06
CA GLN A 59 9.87 4.25 -12.95
C GLN A 59 9.52 3.50 -11.67
N ILE A 60 8.66 2.49 -11.80
CA ILE A 60 8.17 1.72 -10.66
C ILE A 60 8.56 0.25 -10.83
N GLY A 61 9.18 -0.28 -9.78
CA GLY A 61 9.32 -1.70 -9.55
C GLY A 61 8.34 -2.16 -8.49
N TYR A 62 8.16 -3.47 -8.35
CA TYR A 62 7.40 -4.05 -7.26
C TYR A 62 8.06 -5.30 -6.69
N VAL A 63 7.66 -5.65 -5.47
CA VAL A 63 7.98 -6.92 -4.82
C VAL A 63 6.70 -7.52 -4.26
N LEU A 64 6.66 -8.85 -4.19
CA LEU A 64 5.51 -9.58 -3.66
C LEU A 64 5.89 -10.13 -2.28
N LEU A 65 5.19 -9.69 -1.23
CA LEU A 65 5.48 -10.12 0.14
C LEU A 65 4.32 -10.91 0.74
N PRO A 66 4.61 -12.01 1.45
CA PRO A 66 3.61 -12.60 2.33
C PRO A 66 3.30 -11.60 3.44
N LEU A 67 2.02 -11.35 3.69
CA LEU A 67 1.55 -10.61 4.85
C LEU A 67 1.31 -11.61 5.97
N ALA A 68 2.24 -11.67 6.90
CA ALA A 68 2.09 -12.48 8.10
C ALA A 68 1.07 -11.81 9.02
N MET A 69 -0.15 -12.34 9.04
CA MET A 69 -1.12 -12.03 10.08
C MET A 69 -0.93 -13.03 11.21
N GLY A 70 -0.55 -12.54 12.38
CA GLY A 70 -0.45 -13.35 13.59
C GLY A 70 -0.48 -12.43 14.79
N PHE A 71 -1.01 -12.87 15.92
CA PHE A 71 -1.12 -12.02 17.10
C PHE A 71 0.26 -11.73 17.69
N ARG A 72 0.55 -10.45 17.94
CA ARG A 72 1.73 -10.00 18.68
C ARG A 72 1.28 -9.28 19.93
N SER A 73 1.95 -9.58 21.04
CA SER A 73 1.66 -8.94 22.33
C SER A 73 2.04 -7.46 22.34
N ASN A 74 3.11 -7.09 21.63
CA ASN A 74 3.56 -5.72 21.47
C ASN A 74 3.28 -5.22 20.04
N PRO A 75 2.47 -4.16 19.86
CA PRO A 75 2.21 -3.58 18.54
C PRO A 75 3.46 -3.13 17.78
N LEU A 76 4.53 -2.74 18.50
CA LEU A 76 5.78 -2.30 17.89
C LEU A 76 6.55 -3.43 17.20
N ASP A 77 6.28 -4.69 17.54
CA ASP A 77 6.98 -5.82 16.93
C ASP A 77 6.54 -6.01 15.47
N TYR A 78 5.25 -5.79 15.15
CA TYR A 78 4.80 -5.72 13.76
C TYR A 78 5.56 -4.67 12.96
N VAL A 79 5.75 -3.47 13.54
CA VAL A 79 6.42 -2.36 12.86
C VAL A 79 7.90 -2.69 12.60
N LYS A 80 8.60 -3.27 13.58
CA LYS A 80 10.01 -3.66 13.44
C LYS A 80 10.18 -4.78 12.42
N GLU A 81 9.36 -5.82 12.48
CA GLU A 81 9.40 -6.95 11.54
C GLU A 81 9.12 -6.46 10.11
N ALA A 82 8.05 -5.68 9.92
CA ALA A 82 7.71 -5.11 8.62
C ALA A 82 8.84 -4.20 8.09
N LYS A 83 9.41 -3.35 8.95
CA LYS A 83 10.54 -2.49 8.58
C LYS A 83 11.76 -3.30 8.15
N ALA A 84 12.13 -4.33 8.90
CA ALA A 84 13.28 -5.18 8.57
C ALA A 84 13.12 -5.86 7.20
N VAL A 85 11.94 -6.43 6.94
CA VAL A 85 11.63 -7.06 5.64
C VAL A 85 11.69 -6.04 4.50
N ILE A 86 11.04 -4.88 4.67
CA ILE A 86 10.99 -3.85 3.63
C ILE A 86 12.37 -3.25 3.37
N ASP A 87 13.17 -2.98 4.40
CA ASP A 87 14.52 -2.43 4.23
C ASP A 87 15.44 -3.43 3.52
N GLN A 88 15.30 -4.74 3.81
CA GLN A 88 15.98 -5.78 3.04
C GLN A 88 15.55 -5.78 1.56
N LYS A 89 14.26 -5.57 1.28
CA LYS A 89 13.74 -5.51 -0.10
C LYS A 89 14.18 -4.24 -0.85
N LYS A 90 14.33 -3.11 -0.16
CA LYS A 90 14.88 -1.88 -0.74
C LYS A 90 16.32 -2.04 -1.24
N VAL A 91 17.15 -2.77 -0.49
CA VAL A 91 18.54 -3.03 -0.88
C VAL A 91 18.67 -4.18 -1.88
N SER A 92 17.61 -4.99 -2.03
CA SER A 92 17.58 -6.06 -3.02
C SER A 92 17.41 -5.50 -4.44
N LEU A 93 17.86 -6.27 -5.43
CA LEU A 93 17.64 -5.96 -6.85
C LEU A 93 16.24 -6.33 -7.35
N GLU A 94 15.37 -6.87 -6.50
CA GLU A 94 14.05 -7.38 -6.90
C GLU A 94 13.15 -6.30 -7.54
N PRO A 95 13.00 -5.09 -6.96
CA PRO A 95 12.21 -4.03 -7.60
C PRO A 95 12.79 -3.60 -8.96
N LEU A 96 14.12 -3.51 -9.07
CA LEU A 96 14.78 -3.14 -10.32
C LEU A 96 14.60 -4.22 -11.39
N PHE A 97 14.68 -5.49 -10.99
CA PHE A 97 14.49 -6.63 -11.85
C PHE A 97 13.05 -6.71 -12.38
N THR A 98 12.03 -6.49 -11.54
CA THR A 98 10.63 -6.51 -11.98
C THR A 98 10.34 -5.39 -12.98
N TYR A 99 10.87 -4.19 -12.75
CA TYR A 99 10.81 -3.09 -13.71
C TYR A 99 11.47 -3.47 -15.05
N PHE A 100 12.68 -4.02 -15.02
CA PHE A 100 13.40 -4.44 -16.23
C PHE A 100 12.63 -5.51 -17.02
N VAL A 101 12.07 -6.52 -16.35
CA VAL A 101 11.28 -7.57 -17.00
C VAL A 101 10.04 -6.99 -17.67
N VAL A 102 9.31 -6.11 -16.98
CA VAL A 102 8.12 -5.45 -17.55
C VAL A 102 8.50 -4.60 -18.77
N GLU A 103 9.58 -3.83 -18.69
CA GLU A 103 10.06 -3.00 -19.80
C GLU A 103 10.51 -3.86 -21.00
N LEU A 104 11.19 -4.98 -20.73
CA LEU A 104 11.62 -5.93 -21.75
C LEU A 104 10.43 -6.56 -22.47
N VAL A 105 9.42 -7.03 -21.71
CA VAL A 105 8.21 -7.62 -22.29
C VAL A 105 7.42 -6.57 -23.08
N LEU A 106 7.39 -5.32 -22.61
CA LEU A 106 6.76 -4.22 -23.35
C LEU A 106 7.42 -4.01 -24.70
N LYS A 107 8.76 -3.95 -24.72
CA LYS A 107 9.53 -3.70 -25.95
C LYS A 107 9.47 -4.86 -26.94
N LEU A 108 9.49 -6.10 -26.46
CA LEU A 108 9.52 -7.30 -27.31
C LEU A 108 8.13 -7.76 -27.77
N PHE A 109 7.12 -7.67 -26.90
CA PHE A 109 5.81 -8.30 -27.11
C PHE A 109 4.63 -7.32 -27.04
N GLY A 110 4.89 -6.04 -26.75
CA GLY A 110 3.90 -4.98 -26.74
C GLY A 110 2.98 -4.97 -25.51
N ILE A 111 2.09 -3.96 -25.48
CA ILE A 111 1.27 -3.64 -24.30
C ILE A 111 0.29 -4.76 -23.91
N LYS A 112 -0.23 -5.53 -24.88
CA LYS A 112 -1.16 -6.65 -24.62
C LYS A 112 -0.49 -7.78 -23.82
N ALA A 113 0.78 -8.07 -24.11
CA ALA A 113 1.55 -9.09 -23.39
C ALA A 113 1.85 -8.64 -21.95
N VAL A 114 2.27 -7.39 -21.77
CA VAL A 114 2.48 -6.79 -20.44
C VAL A 114 1.20 -6.79 -19.61
N GLY A 115 0.06 -6.41 -20.22
CA GLY A 115 -1.23 -6.44 -19.53
C GLY A 115 -1.59 -7.84 -19.01
N LYS A 116 -1.42 -8.88 -19.83
CA LYS A 116 -1.63 -10.27 -19.42
C LYS A 116 -0.66 -10.72 -18.32
N LEU A 117 0.62 -10.36 -18.42
CA LEU A 117 1.63 -10.68 -17.42
C LEU A 117 1.28 -10.04 -16.07
N ASN A 118 1.05 -8.72 -16.05
CA ASN A 118 0.71 -7.98 -14.84
C ASN A 118 -0.60 -8.46 -14.23
N HIS A 119 -1.64 -8.69 -15.06
CA HIS A 119 -2.89 -9.27 -14.57
C HIS A 119 -2.65 -10.62 -13.88
N ARG A 120 -1.86 -11.51 -14.49
CA ARG A 120 -1.55 -12.82 -13.88
C ARG A 120 -0.80 -12.67 -12.56
N VAL A 121 0.14 -11.73 -12.45
CA VAL A 121 0.88 -11.49 -11.22
C VAL A 121 -0.05 -10.95 -10.13
N PHE A 122 -0.78 -9.88 -10.41
CA PHE A 122 -1.60 -9.18 -9.42
C PHE A 122 -2.86 -9.95 -9.03
N PHE A 123 -3.42 -10.78 -9.92
CA PHE A 123 -4.56 -11.65 -9.59
C PHE A 123 -4.19 -12.67 -8.50
N ASN A 124 -2.90 -13.00 -8.36
CA ASN A 124 -2.40 -13.90 -7.33
C ASN A 124 -1.97 -13.17 -6.03
N THR A 125 -2.34 -11.89 -5.88
CA THR A 125 -2.12 -11.13 -4.65
C THR A 125 -3.44 -10.69 -4.02
N THR A 126 -3.44 -10.56 -2.70
CA THR A 126 -4.59 -10.14 -1.91
C THR A 126 -4.81 -8.63 -2.01
N LEU A 127 -3.74 -7.84 -1.90
CA LEU A 127 -3.87 -6.38 -1.89
C LEU A 127 -2.67 -5.65 -2.46
N TRP A 128 -2.90 -4.37 -2.75
CA TRP A 128 -1.88 -3.45 -3.23
C TRP A 128 -1.51 -2.41 -2.19
N PHE A 129 -0.20 -2.22 -1.99
CA PHE A 129 0.34 -1.13 -1.19
C PHE A 129 1.19 -0.20 -2.05
N SER A 130 0.88 1.08 -2.01
CA SER A 130 1.64 2.13 -2.67
C SER A 130 1.94 3.26 -1.70
N ASN A 131 3.13 3.84 -1.82
CA ASN A 131 3.55 5.01 -1.07
C ASN A 131 4.12 6.06 -2.04
N VAL A 132 3.50 7.23 -2.08
CA VAL A 132 3.89 8.34 -2.95
C VAL A 132 4.15 9.57 -2.07
N PRO A 133 5.42 9.99 -1.91
CA PRO A 133 5.72 11.29 -1.34
C PRO A 133 5.05 12.38 -2.18
N GLY A 134 4.19 13.17 -1.56
CA GLY A 134 3.54 14.28 -2.25
C GLY A 134 4.19 15.62 -1.94
N PRO A 135 3.57 16.73 -2.37
CA PRO A 135 4.12 18.07 -2.22
C PRO A 135 4.33 18.45 -0.75
N GLN A 136 5.45 19.11 -0.47
CA GLN A 136 5.75 19.70 0.84
C GLN A 136 5.26 21.15 0.97
N GLN A 137 4.78 21.72 -0.13
CA GLN A 137 4.27 23.10 -0.22
C GLN A 137 2.80 23.04 -0.61
N GLU A 138 2.07 24.09 -0.24
CA GLU A 138 0.67 24.27 -0.62
C GLU A 138 0.55 24.33 -2.15
N VAL A 139 -0.44 23.60 -2.66
CA VAL A 139 -0.75 23.55 -4.08
C VAL A 139 -2.04 24.31 -4.32
N THR A 140 -1.95 25.40 -5.07
CA THR A 140 -3.12 26.15 -5.54
C THR A 140 -3.46 25.75 -6.96
N PHE A 141 -4.72 25.38 -7.20
CA PHE A 141 -5.25 25.03 -8.51
C PHE A 141 -6.33 26.04 -8.91
N TYR A 142 -6.05 26.85 -9.93
CA TYR A 142 -6.96 27.91 -10.40
C TYR A 142 -7.45 28.86 -9.28
N GLY A 143 -6.58 29.19 -8.33
CA GLY A 143 -6.92 30.06 -7.19
C GLY A 143 -7.61 29.33 -6.02
N HIS A 144 -7.74 28.01 -6.08
CA HIS A 144 -8.26 27.18 -4.99
C HIS A 144 -7.14 26.36 -4.35
N ASP A 145 -6.94 26.53 -3.05
CA ASP A 145 -5.90 25.81 -2.31
C ASP A 145 -6.34 24.37 -2.02
N ALA A 146 -5.48 23.42 -2.37
CA ALA A 146 -5.74 22.01 -2.13
C ALA A 146 -5.63 21.71 -0.63
N THR A 147 -6.67 21.12 -0.05
CA THR A 147 -6.69 20.73 1.37
C THR A 147 -6.08 19.35 1.61
N TYR A 148 -6.28 18.43 0.66
CA TYR A 148 -5.73 17.08 0.69
C TYR A 148 -5.56 16.55 -0.74
N ILE A 149 -4.76 15.49 -0.88
CA ILE A 149 -4.55 14.76 -2.13
C ILE A 149 -4.89 13.31 -1.85
N ALA A 150 -5.72 12.69 -2.69
CA ALA A 150 -6.14 11.30 -2.55
C ALA A 150 -6.08 10.57 -3.91
N PRO A 151 -4.91 10.05 -4.31
CA PRO A 151 -4.79 9.33 -5.57
C PRO A 151 -5.37 7.92 -5.43
N SER A 152 -6.04 7.45 -6.48
CA SER A 152 -6.44 6.06 -6.64
C SER A 152 -6.41 5.66 -8.12
N CYS A 153 -6.53 4.37 -8.39
CA CYS A 153 -6.59 3.80 -9.74
C CYS A 153 -7.56 2.61 -9.77
N TYR A 154 -7.95 2.16 -10.96
CA TYR A 154 -8.89 1.06 -11.15
C TYR A 154 -8.44 0.11 -12.27
N GLY A 155 -9.07 -1.07 -12.35
CA GLY A 155 -8.82 -2.09 -13.37
C GLY A 155 -7.84 -3.19 -12.95
N GLN A 156 -7.35 -3.15 -11.72
CA GLN A 156 -6.51 -4.19 -11.14
C GLN A 156 -7.35 -5.34 -10.58
N PRO A 157 -6.85 -6.59 -10.65
CA PRO A 157 -7.53 -7.75 -10.13
C PRO A 157 -7.37 -7.90 -8.60
N ASN A 158 -7.44 -6.81 -7.84
CA ASN A 158 -7.31 -6.83 -6.38
C ASN A 158 -8.55 -6.20 -5.73
N ALA A 159 -9.08 -6.87 -4.72
CA ALA A 159 -10.21 -6.39 -3.94
C ALA A 159 -9.86 -5.29 -2.94
N LEU A 160 -8.57 -5.05 -2.67
CA LEU A 160 -8.10 -4.03 -1.73
C LEU A 160 -6.85 -3.33 -2.23
N MET A 161 -6.86 -2.01 -2.20
CA MET A 161 -5.73 -1.14 -2.49
C MET A 161 -5.60 -0.08 -1.41
N ILE A 162 -4.37 0.11 -0.92
CA ILE A 162 -4.04 1.13 0.08
C ILE A 162 -2.93 2.00 -0.48
N HIS A 163 -3.25 3.26 -0.73
CA HIS A 163 -2.29 4.29 -1.11
C HIS A 163 -1.99 5.18 0.09
N ILE A 164 -0.70 5.40 0.34
CA ILE A 164 -0.23 6.36 1.34
C ILE A 164 0.35 7.54 0.57
N VAL A 165 -0.16 8.73 0.86
CA VAL A 165 0.33 9.98 0.27
C VAL A 165 0.58 11.01 1.36
N SER A 166 1.69 11.71 1.26
CA SER A 166 1.99 12.86 2.12
C SER A 166 1.63 14.15 1.40
N TYR A 167 1.10 15.12 2.12
CA TYR A 167 0.85 16.47 1.62
C TYR A 167 1.07 17.46 2.76
N ILE A 168 2.04 18.35 2.60
CA ILE A 168 2.49 19.30 3.62
C ILE A 168 2.91 18.54 4.90
N ASP A 169 2.13 18.65 5.96
CA ASP A 169 2.33 18.06 7.28
C ASP A 169 1.37 16.88 7.55
N LYS A 170 0.60 16.48 6.54
CA LYS A 170 -0.42 15.43 6.64
C LYS A 170 0.00 14.18 5.88
N VAL A 171 -0.34 13.02 6.43
CA VAL A 171 -0.29 11.73 5.75
C VAL A 171 -1.73 11.24 5.57
N THR A 172 -2.11 10.94 4.35
CA THR A 172 -3.44 10.43 3.99
C THR A 172 -3.33 8.97 3.56
N PHE A 173 -4.15 8.12 4.17
CA PHE A 173 -4.38 6.74 3.73
C PHE A 173 -5.63 6.73 2.84
N VAL A 174 -5.47 6.39 1.57
CA VAL A 174 -6.56 6.22 0.62
C VAL A 174 -6.79 4.73 0.46
N ILE A 175 -7.98 4.27 0.86
CA ILE A 175 -8.36 2.87 0.82
C ILE A 175 -9.41 2.71 -0.28
N SER A 176 -9.14 1.83 -1.23
CA SER A 176 -10.10 1.42 -2.25
C SER A 176 -10.37 -0.06 -2.08
N ALA A 177 -11.63 -0.41 -1.88
CA ALA A 177 -12.07 -1.77 -1.60
C ALA A 177 -13.21 -2.15 -2.54
N ASP A 178 -13.25 -3.42 -2.95
CA ASP A 178 -14.38 -4.02 -3.62
C ASP A 178 -15.42 -4.44 -2.57
N GLU A 179 -16.60 -3.82 -2.59
CA GLU A 179 -17.66 -4.04 -1.59
C GLU A 179 -18.23 -5.47 -1.65
N GLU A 180 -18.15 -6.15 -2.79
CA GLU A 180 -18.56 -7.56 -2.90
C GLU A 180 -17.64 -8.48 -2.10
N THR A 181 -16.34 -8.16 -2.05
CA THR A 181 -15.33 -8.93 -1.32
C THR A 181 -15.11 -8.43 0.12
N ILE A 182 -15.23 -7.12 0.35
CA ILE A 182 -15.05 -6.45 1.66
C ILE A 182 -16.35 -5.69 1.98
N PRO A 183 -17.31 -6.33 2.67
CA PRO A 183 -18.66 -5.77 2.85
C PRO A 183 -18.74 -4.49 3.69
N ASP A 184 -17.72 -4.22 4.50
CA ASP A 184 -17.64 -3.00 5.32
C ASP A 184 -16.23 -2.38 5.24
N PRO A 185 -15.93 -1.62 4.16
CA PRO A 185 -14.65 -0.94 4.01
C PRO A 185 -14.41 0.14 5.07
N HIS A 186 -15.46 0.73 5.62
CA HIS A 186 -15.37 1.77 6.64
C HIS A 186 -14.80 1.22 7.95
N ARG A 187 -15.29 0.05 8.37
CA ARG A 187 -14.73 -0.65 9.52
C ARG A 187 -13.25 -0.99 9.36
N LEU A 188 -12.81 -1.36 8.14
CA LEU A 188 -11.38 -1.55 7.87
C LEU A 188 -10.58 -0.26 8.10
N GLY A 189 -11.14 0.89 7.71
CA GLY A 189 -10.58 2.21 8.01
C GLY A 189 -10.47 2.48 9.51
N ASP A 190 -11.55 2.25 10.25
CA ASP A 190 -11.59 2.44 11.71
C ASP A 190 -10.58 1.53 12.44
N ASP A 191 -10.46 0.29 11.99
CA ASP A 191 -9.51 -0.69 12.54
C ASP A 191 -8.05 -0.26 12.26
N LEU A 192 -7.76 0.29 11.08
CA LEU A 192 -6.45 0.86 10.75
C LEU A 192 -6.12 2.08 11.62
N GLU A 193 -7.08 2.99 11.82
CA GLU A 193 -6.91 4.15 12.69
C GLU A 193 -6.60 3.71 14.13
N LYS A 194 -7.42 2.81 14.67
CA LYS A 194 -7.25 2.27 16.02
C LYS A 194 -5.89 1.58 16.19
N SER A 195 -5.45 0.80 15.21
CA SER A 195 -4.13 0.17 15.21
C SER A 195 -3.00 1.20 15.25
N LEU A 196 -3.10 2.27 14.45
CA LEU A 196 -2.12 3.35 14.46
C LEU A 196 -2.06 4.08 15.81
N GLN A 197 -3.21 4.31 16.45
CA GLN A 197 -3.30 4.90 17.78
C GLN A 197 -2.61 4.01 18.83
N GLN A 198 -2.79 2.69 18.77
CA GLN A 198 -2.13 1.73 19.67
C GLN A 198 -0.61 1.70 19.48
N ILE A 199 -0.14 1.73 18.23
CA ILE A 199 1.29 1.82 17.91
C ILE A 199 1.88 3.11 18.49
N LYS A 200 1.21 4.24 18.30
CA LYS A 200 1.62 5.55 18.81
C LYS A 200 1.71 5.56 20.35
N ALA A 201 0.71 5.02 21.04
CA ALA A 201 0.71 4.92 22.49
C ALA A 201 1.87 4.05 23.00
N SER A 202 2.09 2.90 22.35
CA SER A 202 3.19 1.97 22.70
C SER A 202 4.57 2.59 22.47
N ALA A 203 4.74 3.41 21.42
CA ALA A 203 5.98 4.12 21.15
C ALA A 203 6.31 5.15 22.25
N LYS A 204 5.32 5.95 22.65
CA LYS A 204 5.48 6.96 23.71
C LYS A 204 5.81 6.37 25.07
N ALA A 205 5.18 5.24 25.43
CA ALA A 205 5.42 4.55 26.70
C ALA A 205 6.84 3.98 26.83
N LYS A 206 7.60 3.88 25.74
CA LYS A 206 9.01 3.44 25.74
C LYS A 206 10.00 4.60 25.90
N GLU A 207 9.56 5.83 25.64
CA GLU A 207 10.38 7.05 25.76
C GLU A 207 10.31 7.67 27.17
N SER A 208 9.32 7.26 27.98
CA SER A 208 9.14 7.60 29.39
C SER A 208 9.82 6.60 30.32
#